data_AF-A0A803WE39-F1
#
_entry.id   AF-A0A803WE39-F1
#
_cell.length_a   1.000
_cell.length_b   1.000
_cell.length_c   1.000
_cell.angle_alpha   90.00
_cell.angle_beta   90.00
_cell.angle_gamma   90.00
#
_symmetry.space_group_name_H-M   'P 1'
#
loop_
_entity.id
_entity.type
_entity.pdbx_description
1 polymer ?
#
loop_
_entity_poly.entity_id
_entity_poly.type
_entity_poly.pdbx_seq_one_letter_code
_entity_poly.pdbx_strand_id
1 'polypeptide(L)'
;MLLDRVQRSWKMDPEIQKMREVVLVYLDRSGGLQKFVHDCKKYNDSKQSYAVYRFIISINPSDIAELDATLGNYILHNPLQAAQIFQSVCFVAIKTLSLIEQLQTEAQISILLKPTHLPPLPSYVLSLSTYPFNYTSQRFYMSEGIVIAMGTVTKYTQGARFLCTEETCPFSEGFRCIRVHCPGATESATVRTDFVCSLCSSPLQEDMKFRVLGDKQIVEMIDAKILNALKGYSIDNSHFRIQAFTLFLRDELANKMTIGNHYRIIGIPACVQNGLQATACIEVNSVQIYKPNGRSSVSDNFKYLLSLTSSSCWKFTAVLANIFASQVVPPGTYNTLKLAILLSLVQTSEKENADYLDLLIMTSDTVVIDSAREQNNNSIYSWEEVWRRG
;
A
#
# COMPACT_ATOMS: atom_id res chain seq x y z
N MET A 1 19.82 -1.13 20.94
CA MET A 1 19.72 -0.86 22.40
C MET A 1 18.36 -1.19 23.02
N LEU A 2 17.25 -0.53 22.67
CA LEU A 2 15.91 -0.94 23.16
C LEU A 2 15.46 -2.28 22.54
N LEU A 3 15.71 -2.50 21.24
CA LEU A 3 15.42 -3.77 20.55
C LEU A 3 16.25 -4.96 21.09
N ASP A 4 17.52 -4.76 21.44
CA ASP A 4 18.40 -5.83 21.95
C ASP A 4 18.08 -6.27 23.38
N ARG A 5 17.64 -5.33 24.23
CA ARG A 5 17.21 -5.65 25.61
C ARG A 5 15.89 -6.41 25.62
N VAL A 6 15.01 -6.11 24.66
CA VAL A 6 13.76 -6.84 24.43
C VAL A 6 14.08 -8.26 23.95
N GLN A 7 14.91 -8.46 22.93
CA GLN A 7 15.25 -9.80 22.40
C GLN A 7 15.80 -10.81 23.42
N ARG A 8 16.54 -10.39 24.47
CA ARG A 8 17.08 -11.32 25.48
C ARG A 8 16.03 -11.84 26.47
N SER A 9 14.95 -11.08 26.69
CA SER A 9 13.86 -11.48 27.60
C SER A 9 12.88 -12.48 26.98
N TRP A 10 12.99 -12.77 25.67
CA TRP A 10 11.95 -13.42 24.87
C TRP A 10 12.16 -14.91 24.64
N LYS A 11 13.32 -15.45 25.07
CA LYS A 11 13.68 -16.85 24.80
C LYS A 11 12.89 -17.88 25.61
N MET A 12 12.08 -17.46 26.60
CA MET A 12 11.39 -18.36 27.54
C MET A 12 9.99 -17.85 27.93
N ASP A 13 9.31 -17.10 27.06
CA ASP A 13 7.92 -16.72 27.30
C ASP A 13 6.97 -17.77 26.68
N PRO A 14 6.18 -18.52 27.49
CA PRO A 14 5.26 -19.53 26.98
C PRO A 14 4.21 -18.94 26.02
N GLU A 15 3.85 -17.66 26.14
CA GLU A 15 2.92 -17.02 25.22
C GLU A 15 3.52 -16.84 23.81
N ILE A 16 4.79 -16.44 23.73
CA ILE A 16 5.49 -16.27 22.45
C ILE A 16 5.64 -17.64 21.75
N GLN A 17 5.92 -18.70 22.51
CA GLN A 17 6.03 -20.04 21.94
C GLN A 17 4.69 -20.52 21.37
N LYS A 18 3.59 -20.30 22.08
CA LYS A 18 2.24 -20.58 21.56
C LYS A 18 1.96 -19.78 20.29
N MET A 19 2.30 -18.49 20.25
CA MET A 19 2.11 -17.65 19.05
C MET A 19 2.88 -18.19 17.84
N ARG A 20 4.10 -18.71 18.03
CA ARG A 20 4.89 -19.32 16.94
C ARG A 20 4.19 -20.54 16.33
N GLU A 21 3.61 -21.40 17.18
CA GLU A 21 2.85 -22.58 16.72
C GLU A 21 1.63 -22.15 15.92
N VAL A 22 0.88 -21.15 16.39
CA VAL A 22 -0.29 -20.61 15.67
C VAL A 22 0.14 -19.99 14.34
N VAL A 23 1.25 -19.26 14.28
CA VAL A 23 1.79 -18.70 13.03
C VAL A 23 2.08 -19.80 12.02
N LEU A 24 2.68 -20.92 12.45
CA LEU A 24 2.94 -22.05 11.56
C LEU A 24 1.64 -22.65 11.01
N VAL A 25 0.65 -22.88 11.88
CA VAL A 25 -0.68 -23.39 11.49
C VAL A 25 -1.37 -22.44 10.50
N TYR A 26 -1.30 -21.12 10.75
CA TYR A 26 -1.86 -20.12 9.85
C TYR A 26 -1.17 -20.13 8.48
N LEU A 27 0.16 -20.18 8.45
CA LEU A 27 0.92 -20.21 7.19
C LEU A 27 0.61 -21.47 6.37
N ASP A 28 0.41 -22.61 7.02
CA ASP A 28 0.02 -23.84 6.36
C ASP A 28 -1.39 -23.73 5.75
N ARG A 29 -2.39 -23.32 6.56
CA ARG A 29 -3.80 -23.21 6.13
C ARG A 29 -4.04 -22.14 5.06
N SER A 30 -3.32 -21.03 5.13
CA SER A 30 -3.46 -19.92 4.17
C SER A 30 -2.72 -20.15 2.84
N GLY A 31 -1.97 -21.25 2.71
CA GLY A 31 -1.03 -21.46 1.59
C GLY A 31 0.21 -20.55 1.66
N GLY A 32 0.36 -19.74 2.72
CA GLY A 32 1.50 -18.86 2.94
C GLY A 32 2.83 -19.61 3.03
N LEU A 33 2.84 -20.82 3.59
CA LEU A 33 4.03 -21.66 3.70
C LEU A 33 4.51 -22.14 2.32
N GLN A 34 3.60 -22.52 1.43
CA GLN A 34 3.95 -22.93 0.06
C GLN A 34 4.54 -21.77 -0.74
N LYS A 35 3.92 -20.58 -0.63
CA LYS A 35 4.47 -19.35 -1.21
C LYS A 35 5.85 -19.03 -0.64
N PHE A 36 6.02 -19.14 0.67
CA PHE A 36 7.31 -18.91 1.33
C PHE A 36 8.40 -19.87 0.82
N VAL A 37 8.10 -21.17 0.72
CA VAL A 37 9.01 -22.17 0.14
C VAL A 37 9.36 -21.83 -1.32
N HIS A 38 8.39 -21.36 -2.10
CA HIS A 38 8.63 -20.89 -3.46
C HIS A 38 9.55 -19.65 -3.48
N ASP A 39 9.30 -18.67 -2.60
CA ASP A 39 10.11 -17.46 -2.48
C ASP A 39 11.55 -17.76 -2.04
N CYS A 40 11.78 -18.79 -1.22
CA CYS A 40 13.14 -19.24 -0.86
C CYS A 40 13.97 -19.64 -2.08
N LYS A 41 13.35 -20.21 -3.12
CA LYS A 41 14.08 -20.67 -4.32
C LYS A 41 14.81 -19.55 -5.04
N LYS A 42 14.31 -18.31 -4.96
CA LYS A 42 14.94 -17.11 -5.55
C LYS A 42 16.35 -16.86 -5.02
N TYR A 43 16.68 -17.39 -3.85
CA TYR A 43 17.97 -17.20 -3.21
C TYR A 43 18.97 -18.34 -3.45
N ASN A 44 18.52 -19.46 -4.04
CA ASN A 44 19.36 -20.62 -4.29
C ASN A 44 20.18 -20.53 -5.58
N ASP A 45 19.87 -19.56 -6.45
CA ASP A 45 20.58 -19.37 -7.71
C ASP A 45 21.99 -18.79 -7.51
N SER A 46 22.26 -18.18 -6.35
CA SER A 46 23.57 -17.62 -6.00
C SER A 46 24.31 -18.49 -5.01
N LYS A 47 25.60 -18.73 -5.26
CA LYS A 47 26.50 -19.39 -4.29
C LYS A 47 26.90 -18.48 -3.12
N GLN A 48 26.58 -17.19 -3.19
CA GLN A 48 26.96 -16.21 -2.17
C GLN A 48 25.87 -16.05 -1.10
N SER A 49 26.29 -16.00 0.17
CA SER A 49 25.38 -15.68 1.29
C SER A 49 24.91 -14.23 1.20
N TYR A 50 23.64 -13.97 1.46
CA TYR A 50 23.07 -12.63 1.48
C TYR A 50 23.07 -12.08 2.91
N ALA A 51 23.27 -10.77 3.04
CA ALA A 51 23.14 -10.13 4.35
C ALA A 51 21.70 -10.15 4.86
N VAL A 52 20.73 -10.00 3.93
CA VAL A 52 19.30 -9.96 4.22
C VAL A 52 18.54 -10.79 3.19
N TYR A 53 17.74 -11.73 3.68
CA TYR A 53 16.74 -12.50 2.95
C TYR A 53 15.36 -11.93 3.30
N ARG A 54 14.68 -11.33 2.33
CA ARG A 54 13.43 -10.60 2.55
C ARG A 54 12.24 -11.41 2.06
N PHE A 55 11.22 -11.55 2.91
CA PHE A 55 9.99 -12.26 2.58
C PHE A 55 8.76 -11.39 2.89
N ILE A 56 7.77 -11.47 2.01
CA ILE A 56 6.51 -10.72 2.13
C ILE A 56 5.39 -11.71 2.44
N ILE A 57 4.88 -11.62 3.67
CA ILE A 57 3.82 -12.50 4.16
C ILE A 57 2.49 -11.77 4.09
N SER A 58 1.58 -12.30 3.28
CA SER A 58 0.22 -11.79 3.17
C SER A 58 -0.60 -12.26 4.37
N ILE A 59 -1.21 -11.31 5.07
CA ILE A 59 -1.99 -11.57 6.28
C ILE A 59 -3.46 -11.23 6.05
N ASN A 60 -4.34 -12.18 6.32
CA ASN A 60 -5.74 -11.91 6.58
C ASN A 60 -5.96 -11.77 8.09
N PRO A 61 -6.22 -10.56 8.61
CA PRO A 61 -6.39 -10.37 10.05
C PRO A 61 -7.59 -11.14 10.62
N SER A 62 -8.63 -11.38 9.82
CA SER A 62 -9.83 -12.12 10.26
C SER A 62 -9.48 -13.58 10.53
N ASP A 63 -8.82 -14.24 9.58
CA ASP A 63 -8.41 -15.65 9.71
C ASP A 63 -7.46 -15.85 10.91
N ILE A 64 -6.54 -14.91 11.14
CA ILE A 64 -5.63 -15.01 12.29
C ILE A 64 -6.37 -14.77 13.61
N ALA A 65 -7.28 -13.79 13.67
CA ALA A 65 -8.05 -13.51 14.89
C ALA A 65 -8.97 -14.68 15.27
N GLU A 66 -9.50 -15.41 14.28
CA GLU A 66 -10.26 -16.64 14.49
C GLU A 66 -9.39 -17.79 15.01
N LEU A 67 -8.13 -17.89 14.57
CA LEU A 67 -7.20 -18.91 15.06
C LEU A 67 -6.68 -18.60 16.47
N ASP A 68 -6.25 -17.36 16.71
CA ASP A 68 -5.81 -16.86 18.01
C ASP A 68 -5.99 -15.34 18.07
N ALA A 69 -6.94 -14.89 18.88
CA ALA A 69 -7.28 -13.48 19.03
C ALA A 69 -6.11 -12.64 19.55
N THR A 70 -5.23 -13.21 20.39
CA THR A 70 -4.07 -12.51 20.95
C THR A 70 -3.06 -12.20 19.85
N LEU A 71 -2.72 -13.18 19.01
CA LEU A 71 -1.86 -12.97 17.84
C LEU A 71 -2.47 -12.00 16.84
N GLY A 72 -3.78 -12.09 16.58
CA GLY A 72 -4.50 -11.15 15.70
C GLY A 72 -4.39 -9.70 16.19
N ASN A 73 -4.66 -9.49 17.48
CA ASN A 73 -4.48 -8.18 18.13
C ASN A 73 -3.02 -7.71 18.07
N TYR A 74 -2.07 -8.64 18.28
CA TYR A 74 -0.64 -8.34 18.24
C TYR A 74 -0.17 -7.88 16.86
N ILE A 75 -0.62 -8.52 15.78
CA ILE A 75 -0.30 -8.10 14.40
C ILE A 75 -0.87 -6.72 14.09
N LEU A 76 -2.10 -6.45 14.51
CA LEU A 76 -2.81 -5.20 14.21
C LEU A 76 -2.24 -4.01 14.98
N HIS A 77 -1.76 -4.21 16.21
CA HIS A 77 -1.33 -3.15 17.11
C HIS A 77 0.20 -3.06 17.29
N ASN A 78 0.93 -4.16 17.14
CA ASN A 78 2.39 -4.25 17.31
C ASN A 78 3.05 -4.96 16.10
N PRO A 79 2.91 -4.42 14.87
CA PRO A 79 3.33 -5.11 13.65
C PRO A 79 4.82 -5.43 13.59
N LEU A 80 5.67 -4.56 14.15
CA LEU A 80 7.12 -4.76 14.19
C LEU A 80 7.51 -5.98 15.04
N GLN A 81 6.83 -6.15 16.17
CA GLN A 81 7.07 -7.28 17.06
C GLN A 81 6.46 -8.55 16.48
N ALA A 82 5.27 -8.46 15.88
CA ALA A 82 4.68 -9.60 15.18
C ALA A 82 5.60 -10.11 14.07
N ALA A 83 6.23 -9.22 13.29
CA ALA A 83 7.19 -9.60 12.26
C ALA A 83 8.36 -10.45 12.80
N GLN A 84 8.81 -10.21 14.05
CA GLN A 84 9.86 -11.01 14.69
C GLN A 84 9.38 -12.43 15.04
N ILE A 85 8.11 -12.60 15.42
CA ILE A 85 7.53 -13.93 15.65
C ILE A 85 7.53 -14.73 14.34
N PHE A 86 7.07 -14.11 13.24
CA PHE A 86 7.12 -14.71 11.91
C PHE A 86 8.56 -14.99 11.46
N GLN A 87 9.51 -14.09 11.76
CA GLN A 87 10.93 -14.27 11.46
C GLN A 87 11.48 -15.54 12.09
N SER A 88 11.19 -15.78 13.38
CA SER A 88 11.60 -17.01 14.08
C SER A 88 11.02 -18.27 13.42
N VAL A 89 9.72 -18.26 13.08
CA VAL A 89 9.06 -19.40 12.44
C VAL A 89 9.67 -19.68 11.06
N CYS A 90 9.87 -18.64 10.24
CA CYS A 90 10.51 -18.75 8.94
C CYS A 90 11.96 -19.26 9.05
N PHE A 91 12.73 -18.82 10.05
CA PHE A 91 14.09 -19.32 10.30
C PHE A 91 14.10 -20.82 10.57
N VAL A 92 13.24 -21.28 11.48
CA VAL A 92 13.11 -22.70 11.82
C VAL A 92 12.67 -23.51 10.60
N ALA A 93 11.69 -23.01 9.82
CA ALA A 93 11.23 -23.67 8.61
C ALA A 93 12.35 -23.82 7.56
N ILE A 94 13.14 -22.76 7.31
CA ILE A 94 14.28 -22.83 6.38
C ILE A 94 15.31 -23.84 6.84
N LYS A 95 15.64 -23.86 8.13
CA LYS A 95 16.64 -24.79 8.68
C LYS A 95 16.16 -26.24 8.69
N THR A 96 14.90 -26.47 8.98
CA THR A 96 14.32 -27.82 9.04
C THR A 96 14.16 -28.43 7.66
N LEU A 97 13.75 -27.62 6.68
CA LEU A 97 13.50 -28.05 5.31
C LEU A 97 14.70 -27.83 4.38
N SER A 98 15.82 -27.34 4.90
CA SER A 98 17.04 -27.01 4.15
C SER A 98 16.77 -26.15 2.91
N LEU A 99 15.91 -25.14 3.03
CA LEU A 99 15.45 -24.35 1.88
C LEU A 99 16.52 -23.41 1.33
N ILE A 100 17.41 -22.90 2.19
CA ILE A 100 18.49 -21.96 1.87
C ILE A 100 19.72 -22.39 2.66
N GLU A 101 20.71 -22.96 1.97
CA GLU A 101 21.92 -23.50 2.59
C GLU A 101 22.83 -22.40 3.17
N GLN A 102 22.89 -21.25 2.50
CA GLN A 102 23.80 -20.14 2.82
C GLN A 102 23.32 -19.28 3.99
N LEU A 103 22.07 -19.46 4.45
CA LEU A 103 21.52 -18.77 5.60
C LEU A 103 22.22 -19.27 6.87
N GLN A 104 22.78 -18.38 7.69
CA GLN A 104 23.50 -18.73 8.91
C GLN A 104 22.69 -18.42 10.17
N THR A 105 22.09 -17.22 10.24
CA THR A 105 21.45 -16.70 11.45
C THR A 105 20.04 -16.19 11.17
N GLU A 106 19.21 -16.16 12.22
CA GLU A 106 17.86 -15.59 12.16
C GLU A 106 17.87 -14.09 11.79
N ALA A 107 18.92 -13.36 12.21
CA ALA A 107 19.08 -11.93 11.94
C ALA A 107 19.18 -11.60 10.44
N GLN A 108 19.49 -12.57 9.59
CA GLN A 108 19.48 -12.41 8.14
C GLN A 108 18.07 -12.42 7.54
N ILE A 109 17.03 -12.83 8.26
CA ILE A 109 15.67 -12.87 7.73
C ILE A 109 14.94 -11.56 8.02
N SER A 110 14.38 -10.93 6.99
CA SER A 110 13.50 -9.78 7.11
C SER A 110 12.09 -10.17 6.67
N ILE A 111 11.12 -10.03 7.58
CA ILE A 111 9.71 -10.28 7.28
C ILE A 111 8.97 -8.96 7.15
N LEU A 112 8.32 -8.76 6.00
CA LEU A 112 7.32 -7.71 5.82
C LEU A 112 5.92 -8.31 5.91
N LEU A 113 5.15 -7.83 6.88
CA LEU A 113 3.75 -8.16 7.04
C LEU A 113 2.90 -7.28 6.11
N LYS A 114 2.15 -7.92 5.21
CA LYS A 114 1.25 -7.26 4.27
C LYS A 114 -0.21 -7.64 4.57
N PRO A 115 -0.93 -6.84 5.38
CA PRO A 115 -2.35 -7.09 5.62
C PRO A 115 -3.16 -6.92 4.33
N THR A 116 -4.13 -7.82 4.11
CA THR A 116 -5.07 -7.78 2.97
C THR A 116 -6.12 -6.70 3.15
N HIS A 117 -6.60 -6.52 4.38
CA HIS A 117 -7.55 -5.51 4.80
C HIS A 117 -7.30 -5.17 6.28
N LEU A 118 -7.97 -4.14 6.79
CA LEU A 118 -8.10 -3.88 8.22
C LEU A 118 -9.58 -3.96 8.61
N PRO A 119 -9.90 -4.23 9.89
CA PRO A 119 -11.28 -4.17 10.37
C PRO A 119 -11.91 -2.80 10.04
N PRO A 120 -13.17 -2.76 9.55
CA PRO A 120 -13.84 -1.52 9.15
C PRO A 120 -14.33 -0.73 10.39
N LEU A 121 -13.44 -0.54 11.36
CA LEU A 121 -13.69 0.21 12.58
C LEU A 121 -13.02 1.59 12.46
N PRO A 122 -13.64 2.66 12.98
CA PRO A 122 -13.07 4.01 12.95
C PRO A 122 -11.65 4.09 13.52
N SER A 123 -11.32 3.21 14.46
CA SER A 123 -9.99 3.11 15.08
C SER A 123 -8.86 2.73 14.12
N TYR A 124 -9.16 2.15 12.96
CA TYR A 124 -8.18 1.82 11.92
C TYR A 124 -8.22 2.78 10.73
N VAL A 125 -9.16 3.73 10.70
CA VAL A 125 -9.27 4.73 9.63
C VAL A 125 -8.49 5.96 10.04
N LEU A 126 -7.49 6.32 9.24
CA LEU A 126 -6.71 7.54 9.41
C LEU A 126 -7.21 8.59 8.41
N SER A 127 -8.04 9.50 8.92
CA SER A 127 -8.49 10.66 8.17
C SER A 127 -7.34 11.66 8.08
N LEU A 128 -6.87 11.90 6.86
CA LEU A 128 -5.78 12.84 6.60
C LEU A 128 -6.23 14.29 6.86
N SER A 129 -7.52 14.56 6.76
CA SER A 129 -8.13 15.86 7.05
C SER A 129 -8.30 16.20 8.55
N THR A 130 -8.14 15.24 9.47
CA THR A 130 -8.45 15.45 10.90
C THR A 130 -7.20 15.75 11.72
N TYR A 131 -7.19 16.90 12.40
CA TYR A 131 -6.11 17.30 13.31
C TYR A 131 -6.62 17.32 14.78
N PRO A 132 -5.84 16.87 15.77
CA PRO A 132 -4.47 16.37 15.67
C PRO A 132 -4.38 14.99 15.02
N PHE A 133 -3.35 14.81 14.19
CA PHE A 133 -3.06 13.53 13.56
C PHE A 133 -2.68 12.54 14.67
N ASN A 134 -3.51 11.54 14.96
CA ASN A 134 -3.23 10.59 16.04
C ASN A 134 -2.21 9.54 15.58
N TYR A 135 -0.92 9.93 15.54
CA TYR A 135 0.22 9.06 15.23
C TYR A 135 0.81 8.38 16.47
N THR A 136 0.12 8.42 17.63
CA THR A 136 0.69 7.97 18.91
C THR A 136 1.08 6.49 18.93
N SER A 137 0.50 5.67 18.04
CA SER A 137 0.83 4.24 17.92
C SER A 137 1.38 3.88 16.54
N GLN A 138 2.55 3.23 16.51
CA GLN A 138 3.17 2.65 15.31
C GLN A 138 2.48 1.33 14.92
N ARG A 139 1.22 1.43 14.47
CA ARG A 139 0.38 0.29 14.07
C ARG A 139 -0.21 0.47 12.69
N PHE A 140 -0.95 -0.52 12.19
CA PHE A 140 -1.57 -0.41 10.88
C PHE A 140 -2.77 0.53 10.89
N TYR A 141 -2.78 1.44 9.92
CA TYR A 141 -3.92 2.30 9.61
C TYR A 141 -4.23 2.23 8.12
N MET A 142 -5.49 2.47 7.82
CA MET A 142 -6.04 2.57 6.49
C MET A 142 -6.32 4.03 6.17
N SER A 143 -5.98 4.46 4.95
CA SER A 143 -6.31 5.79 4.47
C SER A 143 -6.72 5.73 2.99
N GLU A 144 -7.54 6.69 2.57
CA GLU A 144 -8.03 6.82 1.20
C GLU A 144 -7.70 8.21 0.68
N GLY A 145 -7.18 8.28 -0.55
CA GLY A 145 -6.75 9.54 -1.10
C GLY A 145 -6.32 9.50 -2.55
N ILE A 146 -6.10 10.70 -3.08
CA ILE A 146 -5.72 10.93 -4.47
C ILE A 146 -4.26 11.34 -4.52
N VAL A 147 -3.52 10.71 -5.42
CA VAL A 147 -2.11 11.04 -5.64
C VAL A 147 -2.01 12.36 -6.41
N ILE A 148 -1.33 13.33 -5.84
CA ILE A 148 -1.14 14.66 -6.45
C ILE A 148 0.28 14.90 -6.95
N ALA A 149 1.28 14.21 -6.37
CA ALA A 149 2.66 14.30 -6.82
C ALA A 149 3.42 13.00 -6.52
N MET A 150 4.44 12.74 -7.32
CA MET A 150 5.31 11.57 -7.20
C MET A 150 6.76 11.99 -7.38
N GLY A 151 7.62 11.48 -6.50
CA GLY A 151 9.06 11.57 -6.65
C GLY A 151 9.62 10.50 -7.58
N THR A 152 10.87 10.70 -7.98
CA THR A 152 11.65 9.66 -8.68
C THR A 152 11.96 8.49 -7.74
N VAL A 153 12.18 7.32 -8.32
CA VAL A 153 12.64 6.16 -7.56
C VAL A 153 14.11 6.38 -7.19
N THR A 154 14.39 6.31 -5.89
CA THR A 154 15.72 6.47 -5.30
C THR A 154 16.13 5.19 -4.60
N LYS A 155 17.43 4.96 -4.42
CA LYS A 155 17.92 3.82 -3.64
C LYS A 155 17.98 4.18 -2.16
N TYR A 156 17.69 3.20 -1.31
CA TYR A 156 17.88 3.31 0.13
C TYR A 156 18.56 2.05 0.67
N THR A 157 19.19 2.14 1.84
CA THR A 157 19.78 0.97 2.48
C THR A 157 18.70 0.13 3.15
N GLN A 158 18.36 -1.01 2.54
CA GLN A 158 17.38 -1.96 3.07
C GLN A 158 17.95 -2.74 4.25
N GLY A 159 19.23 -3.10 4.18
CA GLY A 159 19.95 -3.64 5.32
C GLY A 159 21.44 -3.71 5.09
N ALA A 160 22.17 -3.81 6.19
CA ALA A 160 23.63 -3.83 6.19
C ALA A 160 24.16 -4.76 7.27
N ARG A 161 25.30 -5.38 6.96
CA ARG A 161 26.08 -6.19 7.91
C ARG A 161 27.10 -5.30 8.61
N PHE A 162 27.24 -5.49 9.90
CA PHE A 162 28.24 -4.84 10.73
C PHE A 162 29.10 -5.89 11.41
N LEU A 163 30.39 -5.58 11.58
CA LEU A 163 31.36 -6.41 12.27
C LEU A 163 31.93 -5.63 13.45
N CYS A 164 32.16 -6.32 14.57
CA CYS A 164 32.83 -5.74 15.72
C CYS A 164 34.31 -5.52 15.41
N THR A 165 34.83 -4.34 15.75
CA THR A 165 36.26 -4.03 15.55
C THR A 165 37.18 -4.81 16.48
N GLU A 166 36.64 -5.32 17.60
CA GLU A 166 37.37 -6.18 18.53
C GLU A 166 37.45 -7.60 17.97
N GLU A 167 38.64 -8.03 17.51
CA GLU A 167 38.86 -9.32 16.84
C GLU A 167 38.48 -10.52 17.71
N THR A 168 38.70 -10.41 19.02
CA THR A 168 38.37 -11.48 19.99
C THR A 168 36.86 -11.61 20.25
N CYS A 169 36.06 -10.64 19.80
CA CYS A 169 34.61 -10.66 20.00
C CYS A 169 33.95 -11.65 19.02
N PRO A 170 32.99 -12.48 19.45
CA PRO A 170 32.24 -13.37 18.55
C PRO A 170 31.45 -12.66 17.43
N PHE A 171 31.35 -11.32 17.50
CA PHE A 171 30.68 -10.48 16.50
C PHE A 171 31.66 -9.83 15.51
N SER A 172 32.96 -10.14 15.59
CA SER A 172 33.96 -9.71 14.60
C SER A 172 33.79 -10.42 13.26
N GLU A 173 33.13 -11.58 13.24
CA GLU A 173 32.88 -12.38 12.04
C GLU A 173 31.41 -12.83 11.90
N GLY A 174 31.07 -13.31 10.70
CA GLY A 174 29.77 -13.90 10.40
C GLY A 174 28.64 -12.89 10.24
N PHE A 175 27.40 -13.36 10.49
CA PHE A 175 26.16 -12.59 10.29
C PHE A 175 25.41 -12.37 11.60
N ARG A 176 26.13 -11.89 12.63
CA ARG A 176 25.56 -11.67 13.98
C ARG A 176 24.95 -10.28 14.15
N CYS A 177 25.56 -9.27 13.56
CA CYS A 177 25.10 -7.90 13.63
C CYS A 177 24.58 -7.45 12.26
N ILE A 178 23.29 -7.67 12.01
CA ILE A 178 22.62 -7.19 10.81
C ILE A 178 21.57 -6.18 11.23
N ARG A 179 21.55 -5.05 10.52
CA ARG A 179 20.52 -4.04 10.70
C ARG A 179 19.69 -3.98 9.44
N VAL A 180 18.38 -4.04 9.62
CA VAL A 180 17.41 -3.96 8.53
C VAL A 180 16.54 -2.73 8.77
N HIS A 181 16.19 -2.05 7.69
CA HIS A 181 15.23 -0.95 7.72
C HIS A 181 13.91 -1.42 8.33
N CYS A 182 13.44 -0.68 9.34
CA CYS A 182 12.16 -0.94 10.00
C CYS A 182 11.14 0.11 9.55
N PRO A 183 9.86 -0.27 9.37
CA PRO A 183 8.80 0.69 9.08
C PRO A 183 8.79 1.89 10.02
N GLY A 184 8.83 3.08 9.44
CA GLY A 184 8.85 4.36 10.13
C GLY A 184 10.20 4.80 10.70
N ALA A 185 11.26 4.01 10.50
CA ALA A 185 12.61 4.42 10.84
C ALA A 185 13.24 5.31 9.75
N THR A 186 14.17 6.18 10.15
CA THR A 186 15.04 6.89 9.21
C THR A 186 16.15 5.97 8.71
N GLU A 187 16.78 6.30 7.58
CA GLU A 187 17.91 5.50 7.07
C GLU A 187 19.09 5.44 8.05
N SER A 188 19.25 6.46 8.89
CA SER A 188 20.23 6.49 9.99
C SER A 188 20.01 5.42 11.06
N ALA A 189 18.83 4.79 11.12
CA ALA A 189 18.58 3.64 12.00
C ALA A 189 19.25 2.36 11.48
N THR A 190 19.48 2.29 10.16
CA THR A 190 20.10 1.16 9.45
C THR A 190 21.60 1.40 9.24
N VAL A 191 21.99 2.63 8.87
CA VAL A 191 23.39 3.00 8.56
C VAL A 191 23.81 4.21 9.37
N ARG A 192 24.80 4.02 10.25
CA ARG A 192 25.41 5.07 11.06
C ARG A 192 26.81 4.64 11.48
N THR A 193 27.66 5.60 11.79
CA THR A 193 29.08 5.38 12.12
C THR A 193 29.35 5.14 13.61
N ASP A 194 28.38 5.39 14.48
CA ASP A 194 28.50 5.35 15.95
C ASP A 194 27.89 4.07 16.57
N PHE A 195 27.61 3.05 15.75
CA PHE A 195 27.02 1.83 16.26
C PHE A 195 28.03 1.07 17.13
N VAL A 196 27.54 0.48 18.21
CA VAL A 196 28.36 -0.26 19.18
C VAL A 196 27.86 -1.70 19.33
N CYS A 197 28.80 -2.60 19.56
CA CYS A 197 28.57 -4.02 19.75
C CYS A 197 27.77 -4.27 21.04
N SER A 198 26.70 -5.05 20.96
CA SER A 198 25.84 -5.33 22.13
C SER A 198 26.46 -6.31 23.14
N LEU A 199 27.63 -6.90 22.82
CA LEU A 199 28.40 -7.77 23.73
C LEU A 199 29.54 -7.03 24.43
N CYS A 200 30.43 -6.38 23.68
CA CYS A 200 31.64 -5.76 24.23
C CYS A 200 31.64 -4.22 24.20
N SER A 201 30.59 -3.60 23.66
CA SER A 201 30.47 -2.14 23.49
C SER A 201 31.51 -1.49 22.55
N SER A 202 32.39 -2.28 21.93
CA SER A 202 33.32 -1.79 20.91
C SER A 202 32.56 -1.29 19.66
N PRO A 203 33.15 -0.37 18.88
CA PRO A 203 32.54 0.12 17.64
C PRO A 203 32.21 -1.00 16.66
N LEU A 204 31.15 -0.79 15.89
CA LEU A 204 30.75 -1.65 14.78
C LEU A 204 31.14 -0.98 13.47
N GLN A 205 31.84 -1.72 12.62
CA GLN A 205 32.21 -1.29 11.28
C GLN A 205 31.28 -1.96 10.25
N GLU A 206 30.75 -1.17 9.32
CA GLU A 206 29.92 -1.71 8.24
C GLU A 206 30.77 -2.49 7.23
N ASP A 207 30.30 -3.68 6.86
CA ASP A 207 30.83 -4.40 5.70
C ASP A 207 30.02 -4.02 4.45
N MET A 208 30.58 -3.08 3.68
CA MET A 208 29.96 -2.54 2.47
C MET A 208 29.70 -3.60 1.40
N LYS A 209 30.41 -4.74 1.39
CA LYS A 209 30.18 -5.83 0.42
C LYS A 209 28.81 -6.48 0.58
N PHE A 210 28.26 -6.41 1.79
CA PHE A 210 27.00 -7.01 2.19
C PHE A 210 25.89 -5.98 2.36
N ARG A 211 26.08 -4.75 1.86
CA ARG A 211 25.02 -3.75 1.84
C ARG A 211 23.95 -4.15 0.83
N VAL A 212 22.71 -4.22 1.28
CA VAL A 212 21.54 -4.49 0.45
C VAL A 212 20.78 -3.18 0.23
N LEU A 213 20.62 -2.82 -1.04
CA LEU A 213 19.87 -1.63 -1.44
C LEU A 213 18.47 -2.02 -1.90
N GLY A 214 17.48 -1.23 -1.49
CA GLY A 214 16.10 -1.31 -1.95
C GLY A 214 15.70 -0.08 -2.75
N ASP A 215 14.49 -0.12 -3.31
CA ASP A 215 13.88 1.00 -4.03
C ASP A 215 12.98 1.81 -3.09
N LYS A 216 13.06 3.14 -3.14
CA LYS A 216 12.23 4.05 -2.37
C LYS A 216 11.63 5.09 -3.31
N GLN A 217 10.31 5.27 -3.22
CA GLN A 217 9.59 6.33 -3.91
C GLN A 217 8.75 7.11 -2.90
N ILE A 218 8.75 8.44 -3.07
CA ILE A 218 7.96 9.36 -2.26
C ILE A 218 6.72 9.75 -3.06
N VAL A 219 5.56 9.70 -2.45
CA VAL A 219 4.29 10.07 -3.08
C VAL A 219 3.52 11.01 -2.17
N GLU A 220 2.96 12.09 -2.72
CA GLU A 220 2.10 13.01 -1.98
C GLU A 220 0.63 12.71 -2.30
N MET A 221 -0.17 12.54 -1.24
CA MET A 221 -1.58 12.18 -1.34
C MET A 221 -2.45 13.16 -0.56
N ILE A 222 -3.62 13.49 -1.10
CA ILE A 222 -4.65 14.29 -0.42
C ILE A 222 -5.84 13.40 -0.01
N ASP A 223 -6.52 13.75 1.08
CA ASP A 223 -7.71 13.04 1.55
C ASP A 223 -8.81 12.99 0.47
N ALA A 224 -9.38 11.81 0.20
CA ALA A 224 -10.43 11.64 -0.78
C ALA A 224 -11.70 12.48 -0.46
N LYS A 225 -11.94 12.81 0.82
CA LYS A 225 -13.06 13.67 1.25
C LYS A 225 -13.00 15.07 0.63
N ILE A 226 -11.82 15.55 0.21
CA ILE A 226 -11.66 16.84 -0.46
C ILE A 226 -12.42 16.88 -1.78
N LEU A 227 -12.59 15.74 -2.46
CA LEU A 227 -13.41 15.70 -3.68
C LEU A 227 -14.84 16.18 -3.44
N ASN A 228 -15.42 15.89 -2.27
CA ASN A 228 -16.79 16.32 -1.96
C ASN A 228 -16.85 17.84 -1.73
N ALA A 229 -15.79 18.43 -1.15
CA ALA A 229 -15.68 19.88 -1.01
C ALA A 229 -15.48 20.58 -2.36
N LEU A 230 -14.74 19.95 -3.29
CA LEU A 230 -14.52 20.48 -4.64
C LEU A 230 -15.75 20.35 -5.56
N LYS A 231 -16.72 19.48 -5.23
CA LYS A 231 -17.97 19.30 -5.99
C LYS A 231 -19.00 20.44 -5.82
N GLY A 232 -18.66 21.52 -5.12
CA GLY A 232 -19.53 22.71 -5.01
C GLY A 232 -20.78 22.55 -4.15
N TYR A 233 -20.99 21.38 -3.52
CA TYR A 233 -22.14 21.11 -2.62
C TYR A 233 -21.98 21.67 -1.20
N SER A 234 -20.93 22.46 -0.93
CA SER A 234 -20.76 23.07 0.39
C SER A 234 -21.68 24.28 0.53
N ILE A 235 -22.83 24.05 1.18
CA ILE A 235 -23.77 25.07 1.68
C ILE A 235 -23.09 26.03 2.69
N ASP A 236 -21.94 25.65 3.24
CA ASP A 236 -21.15 26.51 4.12
C ASP A 236 -19.90 27.05 3.41
N ASN A 237 -19.77 28.38 3.42
CA ASN A 237 -18.58 29.16 3.07
C ASN A 237 -17.40 28.89 4.04
N SER A 238 -17.06 27.64 4.30
CA SER A 238 -15.89 27.31 5.12
C SER A 238 -14.64 27.35 4.24
N HIS A 239 -13.74 28.30 4.51
CA HIS A 239 -12.37 28.22 4.00
C HIS A 239 -11.73 26.91 4.47
N PHE A 240 -11.51 25.96 3.57
CA PHE A 240 -10.83 24.71 3.90
C PHE A 240 -9.41 24.70 3.35
N ARG A 241 -8.45 24.24 4.16
CA ARG A 241 -7.07 24.04 3.73
C ARG A 241 -6.90 22.61 3.27
N ILE A 242 -6.48 22.44 2.02
CA ILE A 242 -6.04 21.14 1.50
C ILE A 242 -4.63 20.88 2.02
N GLN A 243 -4.45 19.79 2.74
CA GLN A 243 -3.15 19.31 3.19
C GLN A 243 -2.83 17.98 2.51
N ALA A 244 -1.63 17.92 1.93
CA ALA A 244 -1.07 16.68 1.41
C ALA A 244 -0.26 15.97 2.49
N PHE A 245 -0.17 14.65 2.35
CA PHE A 245 0.59 13.77 3.23
C PHE A 245 1.55 12.91 2.43
N THR A 246 2.75 12.80 2.97
CA THR A 246 3.84 12.05 2.37
C THR A 246 3.70 10.55 2.63
N LEU A 247 3.73 9.77 1.56
CA LEU A 247 3.76 8.31 1.57
C LEU A 247 5.15 7.82 1.16
N PHE A 248 5.67 6.83 1.87
CA PHE A 248 6.86 6.10 1.46
C PHE A 248 6.46 4.74 0.89
N LEU A 249 6.70 4.58 -0.42
CA LEU A 249 6.60 3.31 -1.13
C LEU A 249 7.99 2.69 -1.21
N ARG A 250 8.12 1.41 -0.84
CA ARG A 250 9.40 0.70 -0.87
C ARG A 250 9.31 -0.58 -1.68
N ASP A 251 10.43 -0.92 -2.30
CA ASP A 251 10.67 -2.19 -3.00
C ASP A 251 9.53 -2.53 -3.98
N GLU A 252 8.78 -3.60 -3.73
CA GLU A 252 7.68 -4.06 -4.58
C GLU A 252 6.52 -3.05 -4.75
N LEU A 253 6.47 -2.01 -3.91
CA LEU A 253 5.48 -0.95 -3.97
C LEU A 253 5.94 0.27 -4.78
N ALA A 254 7.23 0.37 -5.14
CA ALA A 254 7.70 1.42 -6.03
C ALA A 254 6.99 1.31 -7.39
N ASN A 255 6.60 2.46 -7.95
CA ASN A 255 5.85 2.58 -9.21
C ASN A 255 4.47 1.88 -9.21
N LYS A 256 3.88 1.59 -8.04
CA LYS A 256 2.52 1.01 -7.96
C LYS A 256 1.39 2.04 -7.94
N MET A 257 1.73 3.32 -7.86
CA MET A 257 0.77 4.42 -7.83
C MET A 257 0.97 5.33 -9.05
N THR A 258 -0.04 6.10 -9.37
CA THR A 258 -0.07 7.03 -10.52
C THR A 258 -0.78 8.32 -10.10
N ILE A 259 -0.27 9.46 -10.59
CA ILE A 259 -0.86 10.77 -10.32
C ILE A 259 -2.30 10.81 -10.86
N GLY A 260 -3.22 11.42 -10.09
CA GLY A 260 -4.63 11.56 -10.44
C GLY A 260 -5.52 10.38 -10.03
N ASN A 261 -4.95 9.21 -9.74
CA ASN A 261 -5.73 8.04 -9.34
C ASN A 261 -6.07 8.05 -7.84
N HIS A 262 -7.20 7.41 -7.51
CA HIS A 262 -7.69 7.23 -6.15
C HIS A 262 -7.23 5.87 -5.62
N TYR A 263 -6.62 5.87 -4.44
CA TYR A 263 -6.10 4.67 -3.78
C TYR A 263 -6.61 4.54 -2.35
N ARG A 264 -6.78 3.28 -1.95
CA ARG A 264 -6.85 2.87 -0.55
C ARG A 264 -5.51 2.26 -0.17
N ILE A 265 -4.91 2.78 0.89
CA ILE A 265 -3.61 2.34 1.39
C ILE A 265 -3.74 1.78 2.80
N ILE A 266 -2.88 0.80 3.13
CA ILE A 266 -2.63 0.38 4.50
C ILE A 266 -1.16 0.63 4.81
N GLY A 267 -0.88 1.32 5.89
CA GLY A 267 0.48 1.66 6.28
C GLY A 267 0.63 1.99 7.75
N ILE A 268 1.87 2.20 8.16
CA ILE A 268 2.26 2.55 9.53
C ILE A 268 2.67 4.03 9.54
N PRO A 269 2.04 4.88 10.36
CA PRO A 269 2.41 6.28 10.46
C PRO A 269 3.79 6.40 11.10
N ALA A 270 4.57 7.35 10.58
CA ALA A 270 5.92 7.63 11.00
C ALA A 270 6.17 9.13 11.04
N CYS A 271 7.11 9.54 11.87
CA CYS A 271 7.52 10.93 11.97
C CYS A 271 8.97 11.03 11.53
N VAL A 272 9.22 11.74 10.44
CA VAL A 272 10.58 12.04 9.99
C VAL A 272 10.96 13.40 10.52
N GLN A 273 12.08 13.46 11.24
CA GLN A 273 12.67 14.70 11.70
C GLN A 273 13.69 15.18 10.67
N ASN A 274 13.54 16.42 10.23
CA ASN A 274 14.52 17.13 9.41
C ASN A 274 14.94 18.39 10.16
N GLY A 275 16.00 18.29 10.97
CA GLY A 275 16.39 19.34 11.90
C GLY A 275 15.32 19.59 12.97
N LEU A 276 14.81 20.83 13.04
CA LEU A 276 13.75 21.23 13.97
C LEU A 276 12.33 20.94 13.46
N GLN A 277 12.18 20.53 12.20
CA GLN A 277 10.88 20.26 11.60
C GLN A 277 10.57 18.77 11.64
N ALA A 278 9.36 18.44 12.10
CA ALA A 278 8.81 17.10 12.12
C ALA A 278 7.72 16.98 11.06
N THR A 279 7.85 16.02 10.15
CA THR A 279 6.86 15.74 9.11
C THR A 279 6.25 14.38 9.35
N ALA A 280 4.91 14.34 9.43
CA ALA A 280 4.16 13.10 9.48
C ALA A 280 4.12 12.46 8.09
N CYS A 281 4.42 11.17 8.04
CA CYS A 281 4.43 10.38 6.82
C CYS A 281 3.83 8.99 7.11
N ILE A 282 3.54 8.24 6.06
CA ILE A 282 3.03 6.87 6.18
C ILE A 282 3.95 5.95 5.40
N GLU A 283 4.50 4.95 6.07
CA GLU A 283 5.19 3.85 5.41
C GLU A 283 4.15 2.84 4.94
N VAL A 284 4.03 2.67 3.62
CA VAL A 284 2.95 1.89 3.03
C VAL A 284 3.32 0.42 2.99
N ASN A 285 2.40 -0.44 3.42
CA ASN A 285 2.52 -1.90 3.39
C ASN A 285 1.65 -2.52 2.29
N SER A 286 0.53 -1.87 1.94
CA SER A 286 -0.40 -2.36 0.94
C SER A 286 -1.04 -1.19 0.20
N VAL A 287 -1.11 -1.30 -1.12
CA VAL A 287 -1.76 -0.33 -2.01
C VAL A 287 -2.84 -1.06 -2.79
N GLN A 288 -4.03 -0.46 -2.84
CA GLN A 288 -5.15 -0.93 -3.63
C GLN A 288 -5.72 0.27 -4.39
N ILE A 289 -5.91 0.13 -5.71
CA ILE A 289 -6.66 1.13 -6.48
C ILE A 289 -8.07 1.14 -5.91
N TYR A 290 -8.54 2.31 -5.48
CA TYR A 290 -9.91 2.46 -5.02
C TYR A 290 -10.80 2.42 -6.25
N LYS A 291 -11.42 1.26 -6.47
CA LYS A 291 -12.55 1.17 -7.39
C LYS A 291 -13.79 1.57 -6.57
N PRO A 292 -14.53 2.63 -6.95
CA PRO A 292 -15.81 2.88 -6.32
C PRO A 292 -16.66 1.61 -6.42
N ASN A 293 -17.57 1.40 -5.47
CA ASN A 293 -18.54 0.29 -5.47
C ASN A 293 -19.56 0.43 -6.63
N GLY A 294 -19.10 0.64 -7.85
CA GLY A 294 -19.84 0.34 -9.06
C GLY A 294 -19.80 -1.17 -9.26
N ARG A 295 -20.92 -1.74 -9.69
CA ARG A 295 -20.95 -3.13 -10.14
C ARG A 295 -19.93 -3.23 -11.28
N SER A 296 -18.90 -4.07 -11.13
CA SER A 296 -17.98 -4.44 -12.22
C SER A 296 -18.68 -5.17 -13.37
N SER A 297 -19.98 -5.42 -13.23
CA SER A 297 -20.84 -5.93 -14.28
C SER A 297 -21.93 -4.92 -14.61
N VAL A 298 -22.06 -4.65 -15.90
CA VAL A 298 -23.23 -3.98 -16.47
C VAL A 298 -24.47 -4.69 -15.96
N SER A 299 -25.36 -3.95 -15.29
CA SER A 299 -26.57 -4.54 -14.72
C SER A 299 -27.39 -5.26 -15.80
N ASP A 300 -28.02 -6.38 -15.46
CA ASP A 300 -28.82 -7.13 -16.43
C ASP A 300 -29.98 -6.30 -17.01
N ASN A 301 -30.50 -5.34 -16.24
CA ASN A 301 -31.47 -4.36 -16.73
C ASN A 301 -30.93 -3.53 -17.90
N PHE A 302 -29.65 -3.15 -17.85
CA PHE A 302 -29.02 -2.34 -18.88
C PHE A 302 -28.69 -3.17 -20.14
N LYS A 303 -28.26 -4.43 -19.94
CA LYS A 303 -28.13 -5.40 -21.05
C LYS A 303 -29.48 -5.69 -21.70
N TYR A 304 -30.52 -5.84 -20.88
CA TYR A 304 -31.89 -6.05 -21.35
C TYR A 304 -32.39 -4.83 -22.14
N LEU A 305 -32.15 -3.61 -21.66
CA LEU A 305 -32.46 -2.38 -22.39
C LEU A 305 -31.75 -2.32 -23.74
N LEU A 306 -30.47 -2.68 -23.82
CA LEU A 306 -29.74 -2.79 -25.08
C LEU A 306 -30.39 -3.82 -26.02
N SER A 307 -30.78 -4.98 -25.49
CA SER A 307 -31.45 -6.01 -26.29
C SER A 307 -32.81 -5.55 -26.85
N LEU A 308 -33.60 -4.81 -26.06
CA LEU A 308 -34.90 -4.27 -26.49
C LEU A 308 -34.77 -3.17 -27.56
N THR A 309 -33.67 -2.41 -27.50
CA THR A 309 -33.41 -1.28 -28.40
C THR A 309 -32.60 -1.67 -29.64
N SER A 310 -32.19 -2.94 -29.74
CA SER A 310 -31.42 -3.52 -30.87
C SER A 310 -32.08 -3.38 -32.25
N SER A 311 -33.40 -3.16 -32.30
CA SER A 311 -34.16 -2.91 -33.53
C SER A 311 -33.75 -1.62 -34.27
N SER A 312 -32.93 -0.75 -33.68
CA SER A 312 -32.42 0.45 -34.32
C SER A 312 -31.06 0.84 -33.75
N CYS A 313 -30.15 1.25 -34.63
CA CYS A 313 -28.82 1.71 -34.27
C CYS A 313 -28.80 2.97 -33.37
N TRP A 314 -29.91 3.72 -33.28
CA TRP A 314 -29.97 4.97 -32.52
C TRP A 314 -30.87 4.92 -31.29
N LYS A 315 -31.75 3.93 -31.15
CA LYS A 315 -32.72 3.88 -30.05
C LYS A 315 -32.03 3.79 -28.70
N PHE A 316 -31.03 2.93 -28.57
CA PHE A 316 -30.27 2.78 -27.33
C PHE A 316 -29.59 4.08 -26.94
N THR A 317 -28.84 4.65 -27.87
CA THR A 317 -28.08 5.89 -27.70
C THR A 317 -28.99 7.09 -27.41
N ALA A 318 -30.16 7.18 -28.04
CA ALA A 318 -31.15 8.21 -27.77
C ALA A 318 -31.73 8.08 -26.35
N VAL A 319 -32.01 6.86 -25.88
CA VAL A 319 -32.45 6.62 -24.49
C VAL A 319 -31.36 7.00 -23.49
N LEU A 320 -30.10 6.68 -23.78
CA LEU A 320 -28.97 7.09 -22.94
C LEU A 320 -28.84 8.61 -22.87
N ALA A 321 -28.82 9.30 -24.00
CA ALA A 321 -28.74 10.76 -24.04
C ALA A 321 -29.92 11.41 -23.31
N ASN A 322 -31.12 10.82 -23.38
CA ASN A 322 -32.30 11.32 -22.68
C ASN A 322 -32.16 11.25 -21.14
N ILE A 323 -31.57 10.18 -20.62
CA ILE A 323 -31.44 9.92 -19.16
C ILE A 323 -30.13 10.49 -18.59
N PHE A 324 -29.12 10.66 -19.43
CA PHE A 324 -27.81 11.18 -19.03
C PHE A 324 -27.94 12.54 -18.36
N ALA A 325 -27.21 12.71 -17.24
CA ALA A 325 -27.25 13.92 -16.41
C ALA A 325 -28.66 14.33 -15.94
N SER A 326 -29.58 13.38 -15.78
CA SER A 326 -30.95 13.63 -15.27
C SER A 326 -31.01 14.25 -13.87
N GLN A 327 -29.93 14.12 -13.08
CA GLN A 327 -29.78 14.78 -11.78
C GLN A 327 -29.47 16.28 -11.88
N VAL A 328 -29.09 16.76 -13.07
CA VAL A 328 -28.67 18.14 -13.33
C VAL A 328 -29.71 18.85 -14.21
N VAL A 329 -30.13 18.18 -15.29
CA VAL A 329 -31.08 18.73 -16.26
C VAL A 329 -32.19 17.72 -16.52
N PRO A 330 -33.47 18.15 -16.58
CA PRO A 330 -34.59 17.24 -16.79
C PRO A 330 -34.39 16.33 -18.01
N PRO A 331 -34.86 15.07 -17.95
CA PRO A 331 -34.85 14.18 -19.11
C PRO A 331 -35.51 14.84 -20.33
N GLY A 332 -34.94 14.64 -21.51
CA GLY A 332 -35.45 15.21 -22.77
C GLY A 332 -34.89 16.59 -23.13
N THR A 333 -34.16 17.24 -22.22
CA THR A 333 -33.50 18.53 -22.49
C THR A 333 -32.05 18.34 -22.92
N TYR A 334 -31.57 19.21 -23.81
CA TYR A 334 -30.18 19.24 -24.29
C TYR A 334 -29.67 17.90 -24.83
N ASN A 335 -30.54 17.06 -25.42
CA ASN A 335 -30.20 15.70 -25.84
C ASN A 335 -29.03 15.63 -26.82
N THR A 336 -28.91 16.59 -27.75
CA THR A 336 -27.78 16.67 -28.68
C THR A 336 -26.45 16.90 -27.95
N LEU A 337 -26.46 17.76 -26.93
CA LEU A 337 -25.29 18.04 -26.11
C LEU A 337 -24.93 16.84 -25.23
N LYS A 338 -25.93 16.25 -24.56
CA LYS A 338 -25.75 15.03 -23.76
C LYS A 338 -25.18 13.89 -24.60
N LEU A 339 -25.66 13.74 -25.84
CA LEU A 339 -25.15 12.79 -26.80
C LEU A 339 -23.70 13.09 -27.19
N ALA A 340 -23.37 14.35 -27.52
CA ALA A 340 -22.01 14.74 -27.84
C ALA A 340 -21.06 14.40 -26.68
N ILE A 341 -21.42 14.76 -25.44
CA ILE A 341 -20.65 14.43 -24.24
C ILE A 341 -20.48 12.92 -24.09
N LEU A 342 -21.57 12.14 -24.25
CA LEU A 342 -21.48 10.67 -24.21
C LEU A 342 -20.52 10.13 -25.27
N LEU A 343 -20.53 10.65 -26.49
CA LEU A 343 -19.59 10.26 -27.55
C LEU A 343 -18.14 10.64 -27.22
N SER A 344 -17.92 11.76 -26.54
CA SER A 344 -16.59 12.19 -26.05
C SER A 344 -16.07 11.30 -24.92
N LEU A 345 -16.97 10.81 -24.05
CA LEU A 345 -16.62 9.88 -22.96
C LEU A 345 -16.37 8.44 -23.43
N VAL A 346 -16.89 8.06 -24.60
CA VAL A 346 -16.68 6.72 -25.17
C VAL A 346 -15.31 6.68 -25.81
N GLN A 347 -14.38 5.97 -25.18
CA GLN A 347 -13.07 5.68 -25.75
C GLN A 347 -13.23 4.66 -26.88
N THR A 348 -12.91 5.05 -28.11
CA THR A 348 -13.14 4.24 -29.31
C THR A 348 -11.97 3.32 -29.69
N SER A 349 -10.77 3.45 -29.09
CA SER A 349 -9.69 2.47 -29.26
C SER A 349 -8.56 2.57 -28.21
N GLU A 350 -7.86 1.45 -27.94
CA GLU A 350 -6.59 1.39 -27.18
C GLU A 350 -5.35 1.66 -28.05
N LYS A 351 -5.53 2.12 -29.30
CA LYS A 351 -4.38 2.43 -30.17
C LYS A 351 -3.79 3.78 -29.79
N GLU A 352 -2.46 3.89 -29.80
CA GLU A 352 -1.71 5.12 -29.46
C GLU A 352 -2.08 6.34 -30.31
N ASN A 353 -2.83 6.16 -31.40
CA ASN A 353 -3.45 7.20 -32.24
C ASN A 353 -4.98 7.13 -32.18
N ALA A 354 -5.58 7.21 -30.99
CA ALA A 354 -7.02 7.32 -30.87
C ALA A 354 -7.46 8.77 -31.16
N ASP A 355 -8.32 8.95 -32.16
CA ASP A 355 -8.99 10.23 -32.41
C ASP A 355 -9.99 10.49 -31.27
N TYR A 356 -9.68 11.47 -30.42
CA TYR A 356 -10.58 11.91 -29.35
C TYR A 356 -11.60 12.93 -29.90
N LEU A 357 -12.86 12.82 -29.46
CA LEU A 357 -13.86 13.85 -29.75
C LEU A 357 -13.73 14.98 -28.72
N ASP A 358 -12.96 16.00 -29.07
CA ASP A 358 -12.88 17.25 -28.29
C ASP A 358 -14.14 18.10 -28.51
N LEU A 359 -14.74 18.57 -27.41
CA LEU A 359 -15.96 19.37 -27.44
C LEU A 359 -15.73 20.75 -26.84
N LEU A 360 -16.03 21.79 -27.62
CA LEU A 360 -16.15 23.16 -27.14
C LEU A 360 -17.62 23.59 -27.22
N ILE A 361 -18.20 23.94 -26.08
CA ILE A 361 -19.59 24.37 -25.99
C ILE A 361 -19.61 25.82 -25.54
N MET A 362 -20.13 26.69 -26.40
CA MET A 362 -20.32 28.11 -26.08
C MET A 362 -21.76 28.34 -25.63
N THR A 363 -21.92 28.81 -24.41
CA THR A 363 -23.21 29.08 -23.77
C THR A 363 -23.12 30.40 -23.01
N SER A 364 -24.24 31.13 -22.93
CA SER A 364 -24.36 32.30 -22.07
C SER A 364 -24.49 31.94 -20.58
N ASP A 365 -24.92 30.70 -20.28
CA ASP A 365 -25.14 30.18 -18.92
C ASP A 365 -24.12 29.11 -18.54
N THR A 366 -23.46 29.28 -17.38
CA THR A 366 -22.33 28.46 -16.91
C THR A 366 -22.73 27.12 -16.26
N VAL A 367 -23.99 26.94 -15.87
CA VAL A 367 -24.50 25.79 -15.09
C VAL A 367 -24.29 24.44 -15.81
N VAL A 368 -24.29 24.44 -17.14
CA VAL A 368 -24.16 23.22 -17.95
C VAL A 368 -22.72 22.67 -17.97
N ILE A 369 -21.70 23.52 -17.76
CA ILE A 369 -20.28 23.15 -17.91
C ILE A 369 -19.73 22.47 -16.65
N ASP A 370 -20.05 22.96 -15.45
CA ASP A 370 -19.59 22.35 -14.19
C ASP A 370 -20.10 20.90 -14.03
N SER A 371 -21.25 20.63 -14.62
CA SER A 371 -21.95 19.34 -14.60
C SER A 371 -21.30 18.24 -15.46
N ALA A 372 -20.63 18.61 -16.55
CA ALA A 372 -19.93 17.65 -17.41
C ALA A 372 -18.61 17.14 -16.78
N ARG A 373 -17.96 17.97 -15.96
CA ARG A 373 -16.74 17.60 -15.21
C ARG A 373 -17.01 16.57 -14.13
N GLU A 374 -18.20 16.61 -13.50
CA GLU A 374 -18.57 15.73 -12.40
C GLU A 374 -18.79 14.28 -12.85
N GLN A 375 -19.33 14.07 -14.05
CA GLN A 375 -19.52 12.73 -14.60
C GLN A 375 -18.21 12.10 -15.09
N ASN A 376 -17.29 12.87 -15.67
CA ASN A 376 -16.02 12.37 -16.18
C ASN A 376 -15.17 11.66 -15.08
N ASN A 377 -15.15 12.20 -13.86
CA ASN A 377 -14.43 11.60 -12.74
C ASN A 377 -15.07 10.32 -12.16
N ASN A 378 -16.38 10.13 -12.33
CA ASN A 378 -17.09 8.92 -11.90
C ASN A 378 -17.22 7.87 -13.04
N SER A 379 -17.12 8.30 -14.30
CA SER A 379 -17.36 7.47 -15.49
C SER A 379 -16.13 6.68 -15.95
N ILE A 380 -14.92 7.19 -15.73
CA ILE A 380 -13.68 6.50 -16.16
C ILE A 380 -13.61 5.07 -15.59
N TYR A 381 -14.11 4.84 -14.37
CA TYR A 381 -14.08 3.50 -13.75
C TYR A 381 -15.29 2.60 -14.06
N SER A 382 -16.39 3.12 -14.65
CA SER A 382 -17.64 2.37 -14.85
C SER A 382 -17.94 2.02 -16.30
N TRP A 383 -17.39 2.76 -17.27
CA TRP A 383 -17.75 2.59 -18.69
C TRP A 383 -16.69 1.83 -19.51
N GLU A 384 -15.46 1.70 -19.00
CA GLU A 384 -14.37 0.90 -19.60
C GLU A 384 -14.68 -0.60 -19.79
N GLU A 385 -15.63 -1.14 -19.03
CA GLU A 385 -15.96 -2.57 -19.02
C GLU A 385 -17.22 -2.90 -19.84
N VAL A 386 -18.02 -1.89 -20.21
CA VAL A 386 -19.30 -2.04 -20.95
C VAL A 386 -19.06 -2.33 -22.42
N TRP A 387 -18.00 -1.79 -23.02
CA TRP A 387 -17.72 -1.91 -24.45
C TRP A 387 -16.65 -2.95 -24.81
N ARG A 388 -15.96 -3.54 -23.82
CA ARG A 388 -14.88 -4.51 -24.07
C ARG A 388 -15.37 -5.93 -24.47
N ARG A 389 -16.69 -6.16 -24.49
CA ARG A 389 -17.30 -7.47 -24.84
C ARG A 389 -18.55 -7.36 -25.74
N GLY A 390 -18.65 -6.29 -26.55
CA GLY A 390 -19.66 -6.13 -27.58
C GLY A 390 -19.12 -6.51 -28.95
#